data_AF-A0A8T3YTA5-F1
#
_entry.id   AF-A0A8T3YTA5-F1
#
_cell.length_a   1.000
_cell.length_b   1.000
_cell.length_c   1.000
_cell.angle_alpha   90.00
_cell.angle_beta   90.00
_cell.angle_gamma   90.00
#
_symmetry.space_group_name_H-M   'P 1'
#
loop_
_entity.id
_entity.type
_entity.pdbx_description
1 polymer ?
#
loop_
_entity_poly.entity_id
_entity_poly.type
_entity_poly.pdbx_seq_one_letter_code
_entity_poly.pdbx_strand_id
1 'polypeptide(L)'
;MKIKLDNINLSCLGIFAHFKSIKVCVDAGWQVRTLPRKYISPIEINIWGNNAAIILWKKEPVSFVIEDKEVADGFRAFFEIQWDIAKKVRL
;
A
#
# COMPACT_ATOMS: atom_id res chain seq x y z
N MET A 1 0.42 12.63 -11.02
CA MET A 1 1.01 11.53 -11.79
C MET A 1 -0.09 10.53 -12.07
N LYS A 2 -0.58 10.47 -13.32
CA LYS A 2 -1.69 9.58 -13.70
C LYS A 2 -1.11 8.18 -13.89
N ILE A 3 -1.47 7.25 -13.02
CA ILE A 3 -1.23 5.82 -13.26
C ILE A 3 -2.61 5.20 -13.48
N LYS A 4 -2.89 4.89 -14.74
CA LYS A 4 -4.02 4.09 -15.18
C LYS A 4 -3.50 2.65 -15.10
N LEU A 5 -3.86 1.92 -14.05
CA LEU A 5 -3.58 0.50 -13.93
C LEU A 5 -4.93 -0.21 -13.88
N ASP A 6 -5.22 -0.86 -14.99
CA ASP A 6 -6.45 -1.61 -15.20
C ASP A 6 -6.61 -2.65 -14.07
N ASN A 7 -7.73 -2.54 -13.35
CA ASN A 7 -8.30 -3.58 -12.49
C ASN A 7 -7.48 -4.09 -11.29
N ILE A 8 -6.67 -3.26 -10.63
CA ILE A 8 -6.12 -3.61 -9.31
C ILE A 8 -6.75 -2.72 -8.23
N ASN A 9 -7.41 -3.37 -7.27
CA ASN A 9 -7.74 -2.78 -5.98
C ASN A 9 -6.43 -2.42 -5.27
N LEU A 10 -5.89 -1.23 -5.53
CA LEU A 10 -4.78 -0.67 -4.77
C LEU A 10 -5.35 -0.03 -3.49
N SER A 11 -5.48 -0.83 -2.46
CA SER A 11 -5.60 -0.35 -1.09
C SER A 11 -4.22 0.13 -0.62
N CYS A 12 -3.93 1.42 -0.83
CA CYS A 12 -2.73 2.03 -0.27
C CYS A 12 -2.82 2.02 1.27
N LEU A 13 -2.14 1.06 1.90
CA LEU A 13 -1.75 1.17 3.31
C LEU A 13 -0.67 2.24 3.39
N GLY A 14 -1.10 3.50 3.55
CA GLY A 14 -0.23 4.65 3.63
C GLY A 14 0.58 4.64 4.91
N ILE A 15 1.72 3.94 4.91
CA ILE A 15 2.67 3.96 6.02
C ILE A 15 3.42 5.32 6.07
N PHE A 16 3.40 6.10 4.97
CA PHE A 16 3.95 7.46 4.88
C PHE A 16 3.05 8.46 4.15
N ALA A 17 1.72 8.31 4.25
CA ALA A 17 0.82 9.28 3.62
C ALA A 17 0.76 10.59 4.45
N HIS A 18 1.47 11.64 4.02
CA HIS A 18 1.16 13.00 4.44
C HIS A 18 -0.34 13.26 4.25
N PHE A 19 -1.02 13.92 5.20
CA PHE A 19 -2.49 14.11 5.19
C PHE A 19 -3.06 14.60 3.84
N LYS A 20 -2.26 15.37 3.09
CA LYS A 20 -2.57 15.89 1.75
C LYS A 20 -2.71 14.79 0.69
N SER A 21 -1.97 13.69 0.77
CA SER A 21 -2.10 12.56 -0.17
C SER A 21 -3.33 11.70 0.13
N ILE A 22 -3.72 11.57 1.41
CA ILE A 22 -4.91 10.78 1.80
C ILE A 22 -6.18 11.38 1.19
N LYS A 23 -6.36 12.70 1.28
CA LYS A 23 -7.52 13.38 0.67
C LYS A 23 -7.59 13.14 -0.84
N VAL A 24 -6.46 13.24 -1.54
CA VAL A 24 -6.39 13.01 -2.98
C VAL A 24 -6.82 11.59 -3.35
N CYS A 25 -6.41 10.58 -2.58
CA CYS A 25 -6.82 9.19 -2.81
C CYS A 25 -8.32 8.99 -2.58
N VAL A 26 -8.87 9.53 -1.48
CA VAL A 26 -10.31 9.41 -1.19
C VAL A 26 -11.15 10.15 -2.22
N ASP A 27 -10.76 11.37 -2.61
CA ASP A 27 -11.43 12.14 -3.66
C ASP A 27 -11.40 11.43 -5.02
N ALA A 28 -10.35 10.65 -5.29
CA ALA A 28 -10.25 9.80 -6.48
C ALA A 28 -11.10 8.52 -6.41
N GLY A 29 -11.83 8.29 -5.31
CA GLY A 29 -12.69 7.12 -5.10
C GLY A 29 -11.99 5.90 -4.49
N TRP A 30 -10.77 6.07 -3.96
CA TRP A 30 -9.99 4.94 -3.44
C TRP A 30 -10.35 4.67 -1.98
N GLN A 31 -10.35 3.39 -1.59
CA GLN A 31 -10.50 3.01 -0.20
C GLN A 31 -9.18 3.18 0.54
N VAL A 32 -9.18 4.00 1.58
CA VAL A 32 -7.98 4.27 2.39
C VAL A 32 -8.25 3.94 3.85
N ARG A 33 -7.33 3.20 4.47
CA ARG A 33 -7.29 2.93 5.92
C ARG A 33 -5.91 3.26 6.47
N THR A 34 -5.85 3.55 7.77
CA THR A 34 -4.59 3.90 8.45
C THR A 34 -4.33 2.99 9.65
N LEU A 35 -3.05 2.65 9.84
CA LEU A 35 -2.57 1.93 11.02
C LEU A 35 -2.13 2.92 12.12
N PRO A 36 -2.15 2.50 13.39
CA PRO A 36 -1.53 3.25 14.48
C PRO A 36 -0.06 3.59 14.21
N ARG A 37 0.40 4.75 14.71
CA ARG A 37 1.78 5.25 14.50
C ARG A 37 2.88 4.24 14.88
N LYS A 38 2.63 3.36 15.85
CA LYS A 38 3.58 2.32 16.27
C LYS A 38 3.93 1.29 15.19
N TYR A 39 3.13 1.21 14.12
CA TYR A 39 3.36 0.34 12.97
C TYR A 39 3.95 1.10 11.76
N ILE A 40 4.38 2.35 11.95
CA ILE A 40 5.09 3.08 10.89
C ILE A 40 6.42 2.37 10.62
N SER A 41 6.66 2.09 9.35
CA SER A 41 7.80 1.34 8.83
C SER A 41 8.33 2.02 7.57
N PRO A 42 9.65 2.08 7.36
CA PRO A 42 10.22 2.54 6.08
C PRO A 42 9.96 1.57 4.92
N ILE A 43 9.30 0.43 5.17
CA ILE A 43 8.98 -0.57 4.15
C ILE A 43 7.60 -0.31 3.60
N GLU A 44 7.49 -0.22 2.28
CA GLU A 44 6.25 -0.20 1.53
C GLU A 44 6.15 -1.44 0.65
N ILE A 45 4.96 -2.04 0.59
CA ILE A 45 4.66 -3.21 -0.24
C ILE A 45 3.50 -2.85 -1.16
N ASN A 46 3.73 -2.94 -2.47
CA ASN A 46 2.72 -2.74 -3.49
C ASN A 46 2.45 -4.06 -4.20
N ILE A 47 1.19 -4.46 -4.32
CA ILE A 47 0.79 -5.77 -4.84
C ILE A 47 -0.14 -5.58 -6.05
N TRP A 48 0.16 -6.23 -7.18
CA TRP A 48 -0.67 -6.19 -8.37
C TRP A 48 -0.50 -7.46 -9.22
N GLY A 49 -1.57 -8.00 -9.82
CA GLY A 49 -1.46 -9.19 -10.69
C GLY A 49 -0.74 -10.38 -10.01
N ASN A 50 0.38 -10.84 -10.54
CA ASN A 50 1.22 -11.87 -9.88
C ASN A 50 2.50 -11.26 -9.28
N ASN A 51 2.51 -9.96 -9.01
CA ASN A 51 3.71 -9.20 -8.68
C ASN A 51 3.57 -8.54 -7.31
N ALA A 52 4.70 -8.44 -6.62
CA ALA A 52 4.87 -7.63 -5.42
C ALA A 52 6.14 -6.78 -5.53
N ALA A 53 6.01 -5.46 -5.38
CA ALA A 53 7.16 -4.57 -5.19
C ALA A 53 7.35 -4.31 -3.72
N ILE A 54 8.60 -4.40 -3.27
CA ILE A 54 9.01 -3.99 -1.93
C ILE A 54 9.92 -2.77 -2.10
N ILE A 55 9.58 -1.69 -1.39
CA ILE A 55 10.34 -0.44 -1.41
C ILE A 55 10.82 -0.16 0.01
N LEU A 56 12.13 0.04 0.15
CA LEU A 56 12.79 0.41 1.39
C LEU A 56 13.12 1.89 1.34
N TRP A 57 12.25 2.71 1.94
CA TRP A 57 12.41 4.15 2.07
C TRP A 57 13.46 4.49 3.13
N LYS A 58 14.71 4.56 2.69
CA LYS A 58 15.86 5.08 3.45
C LYS A 58 16.54 6.18 2.66
N LYS A 59 17.63 6.76 3.20
CA LYS A 59 18.41 7.82 2.52
C LYS A 59 18.76 7.47 1.07
N GLU A 60 19.16 6.22 0.84
CA GLU A 60 19.36 5.65 -0.49
C GLU A 60 18.30 4.57 -0.71
N PRO A 61 17.17 4.91 -1.34
CA PRO A 61 16.05 3.98 -1.46
C PRO A 61 16.45 2.77 -2.30
N VAL A 62 15.97 1.60 -1.88
CA VAL A 62 16.13 0.34 -2.62
C VAL A 62 14.75 -0.22 -2.88
N SER A 63 14.52 -0.69 -4.10
CA SER A 63 13.29 -1.37 -4.46
C SER A 63 13.60 -2.57 -5.34
N PHE A 64 12.77 -3.60 -5.22
CA PHE A 64 12.80 -4.75 -6.11
C PHE A 64 11.39 -5.27 -6.31
N VAL A 65 11.19 -5.93 -7.45
CA VAL A 65 9.92 -6.56 -7.83
C VAL A 65 10.12 -8.06 -7.81
N ILE A 66 9.17 -8.75 -7.18
CA ILE A 66 9.06 -10.21 -7.23
C ILE A 66 7.86 -10.52 -8.13
N GLU A 67 8.12 -11.21 -9.24
CA GLU A 67 7.11 -11.65 -10.21
C GLU A 67 6.82 -13.14 -9.97
N ASP A 68 5.97 -13.41 -8.98
CA ASP A 68 5.58 -14.76 -8.59
C ASP A 68 4.20 -14.77 -7.93
N LYS A 69 3.31 -15.64 -8.41
CA LYS A 69 1.93 -15.70 -7.94
C LYS A 69 1.83 -16.09 -6.46
N GLU A 70 2.57 -17.11 -6.03
CA GLU A 70 2.51 -17.63 -4.67
C GLU A 70 3.03 -16.58 -3.68
N VAL A 71 4.12 -15.90 -4.04
CA VAL A 71 4.66 -14.80 -3.22
C VAL A 71 3.69 -13.63 -3.16
N ALA A 72 3.10 -13.22 -4.29
CA ALA A 72 2.12 -12.13 -4.32
C ALA A 72 0.88 -12.46 -3.47
N ASP A 73 0.39 -13.70 -3.52
CA ASP A 73 -0.72 -14.16 -2.68
C ASP A 73 -0.36 -14.19 -1.20
N GLY A 74 0.87 -14.58 -0.84
CA GLY A 74 1.37 -14.47 0.52
C GLY A 74 1.33 -13.04 1.05
N PHE A 75 1.80 -12.07 0.26
CA PHE A 75 1.71 -10.66 0.64
C PHE A 75 0.28 -10.13 0.71
N ARG A 76 -0.65 -10.64 -0.12
CA ARG A 76 -2.09 -10.31 0.02
C ARG A 76 -2.65 -10.78 1.35
N ALA A 77 -2.33 -12.00 1.76
CA ALA A 77 -2.76 -12.51 3.06
C ALA A 77 -2.25 -11.63 4.21
N PHE A 78 -0.99 -11.19 4.16
CA PHE A 78 -0.46 -10.22 5.14
C PHE A 78 -1.18 -8.87 5.07
N PHE A 79 -1.47 -8.37 3.87
CA PHE A 79 -2.22 -7.13 3.66
C PHE A 79 -3.62 -7.21 4.30
N GLU A 80 -4.36 -8.30 4.12
CA GLU A 80 -5.72 -8.46 4.69
C GLU A 80 -5.71 -8.38 6.22
N ILE A 81 -4.72 -9.00 6.89
CA ILE A 81 -4.55 -8.89 8.34
C ILE A 81 -4.40 -7.42 8.77
N GLN A 82 -3.58 -6.66 8.03
CA GLN A 82 -3.40 -5.23 8.32
C GLN A 82 -4.67 -4.43 8.02
N TRP A 83 -5.38 -4.78 6.94
CA TRP A 83 -6.61 -4.11 6.53
C TRP A 83 -7.71 -4.23 7.57
N ASP A 84 -7.86 -5.41 8.17
CA ASP A 84 -8.85 -5.69 9.20
C ASP A 84 -8.63 -4.87 10.48
N ILE A 85 -7.38 -4.67 10.89
CA ILE A 85 -7.05 -3.86 12.08
C ILE A 85 -6.93 -2.36 11.78
N ALA A 86 -6.83 -1.98 10.50
CA ALA A 86 -6.68 -0.59 10.09
C ALA A 86 -7.99 0.19 10.23
N LYS A 87 -7.88 1.46 10.61
CA LYS A 87 -9.03 2.34 10.80
C LYS A 87 -9.41 3.00 9.47
N LYS A 88 -10.70 3.06 9.17
CA LYS A 88 -11.21 3.88 8.06
C LYS A 88 -10.84 5.35 8.30
N VAL A 89 -10.34 6.00 7.25
CA VAL A 89 -10.11 7.44 7.29
C VAL A 89 -11.46 8.16 7.27
N ARG A 90 -11.66 9.10 8.19
CA ARG A 90 -12.72 10.11 8.14
C ARG A 90 -12.04 11.44 7.84
N LEU A 91 -12.30 11.99 6.66
CA LEU A 91 -11.77 13.29 6.20
C LEU A 91 -12.74 14.41 6.56
#